data_AF-A0A497AFR0-F1
#
_entry.id   AF-A0A497AFR0-F1
#
_cell.length_a   1.000
_cell.length_b   1.000
_cell.length_c   1.000
_cell.angle_alpha   90.00
_cell.angle_beta   90.00
_cell.angle_gamma   90.00
#
_symmetry.space_group_name_H-M   'P 1'
#
loop_
_entity.id
_entity.type
_entity.pdbx_description
1 polymer ?
#
loop_
_entity_poly.entity_id
_entity_poly.type
_entity_poly.pdbx_seq_one_letter_code
_entity_poly.pdbx_strand_id
1 'polypeptide(L)'
;MAVASVLGLVGSGFYLMPPRTRKPVFAGLTMVLLIGLLAETIILAWGNQGLGLAIRRVVFARRGLSILGAALVFLIVAGLNAWWGSRGEQIKGRVNALPPGQQRNVRWGGIALGILVMLFLPVLLRTYLTEVIDNVGIYILMGLGLNIVVGLAGLLDLGYVAFFAIGAYVMGVLTSYGELGIAGMSFWAALPIAVGAAVVAGVILGIPVLRMRGDYLAIVTMGFGEIIRILAISDWLAPAIGGAQGVLLIPKIPVVGLEGGLVSPERLYYMILAGCLLAFFVSWRLRDSRLGRQWMALREDEDVAEAMGINLTKV
;
A
#
# COMPACT_ATOMS: atom_id res chain seq x y z
N MET A 1 -0.07 3.61 40.62
CA MET A 1 -1.47 3.93 40.97
C MET A 1 -1.90 5.32 40.49
N ALA A 2 -1.16 6.41 40.76
CA ALA A 2 -1.54 7.77 40.35
C ALA A 2 -1.83 7.95 38.84
N VAL A 3 -1.04 7.34 37.96
CA VAL A 3 -1.25 7.42 36.50
C VAL A 3 -2.57 6.76 36.08
N ALA A 4 -2.93 5.62 36.69
CA ALA A 4 -4.19 4.92 36.40
C ALA A 4 -5.41 5.72 36.87
N SER A 5 -5.32 6.41 38.01
CA SER A 5 -6.37 7.28 38.53
C SER A 5 -6.60 8.50 37.63
N VAL A 6 -5.52 9.12 37.13
CA VAL A 6 -5.59 10.25 36.20
C VAL A 6 -6.18 9.82 34.86
N LEU A 7 -5.75 8.69 34.31
CA LEU A 7 -6.32 8.14 33.07
C LEU A 7 -7.79 7.74 33.23
N GLY A 8 -8.18 7.22 34.39
CA GLY A 8 -9.58 6.89 34.71
C GLY A 8 -10.48 8.13 34.77
N LEU A 9 -9.99 9.23 35.37
CA LEU A 9 -10.71 10.51 35.41
C LEU A 9 -10.83 11.14 34.02
N VAL A 10 -9.76 11.10 33.22
CA VAL A 10 -9.78 11.56 31.82
C VAL A 10 -10.77 10.73 31.00
N GLY A 11 -10.75 9.40 31.13
CA GLY A 11 -11.68 8.50 30.46
C GLY A 11 -13.15 8.72 30.86
N SER A 12 -13.41 8.97 32.13
CA SER A 12 -14.75 9.32 32.63
C SER A 12 -15.24 10.66 32.05
N GLY A 13 -14.37 11.67 32.02
CA GLY A 13 -14.67 12.96 31.39
C GLY A 13 -15.01 12.83 29.90
N PHE A 14 -14.33 11.92 29.18
CA PHE A 14 -14.63 11.62 27.78
C PHE A 14 -15.97 10.91 27.57
N TYR A 15 -16.39 10.08 28.52
CA TYR A 15 -17.66 9.35 28.43
C TYR A 15 -18.86 10.27 28.62
N LEU A 16 -18.73 11.28 29.49
CA LEU A 16 -19.78 12.25 29.80
C LEU A 16 -20.01 13.29 28.68
N MET A 17 -19.12 13.38 27.69
CA MET A 17 -19.25 14.34 26.58
C MET A 17 -20.33 13.92 25.57
N PRO A 18 -21.15 14.88 25.08
CA PRO A 18 -22.10 14.62 24.00
C PRO A 18 -21.43 13.99 22.76
N PRO A 19 -22.10 13.08 22.03
CA PRO A 19 -21.51 12.40 20.86
C PRO A 19 -20.99 13.35 19.77
N ARG A 20 -21.59 14.55 19.67
CA ARG A 20 -21.21 15.59 18.71
C ARG A 20 -19.86 16.24 19.02
N THR A 21 -19.47 16.32 20.30
CA THR A 21 -18.19 16.92 20.73
C THR A 21 -17.13 15.86 21.05
N ARG A 22 -17.55 14.65 21.46
CA ARG A 22 -16.64 13.54 21.74
C ARG A 22 -15.83 13.11 20.52
N LYS A 23 -16.47 12.93 19.35
CA LYS A 23 -15.78 12.48 18.12
C LYS A 23 -14.69 13.47 17.66
N PRO A 24 -14.97 14.79 17.57
CA PRO A 24 -13.94 15.76 17.19
C PRO A 24 -12.78 15.88 18.18
N VAL A 25 -13.07 15.88 19.48
CA VAL A 25 -12.03 15.97 20.52
C VAL A 25 -11.13 14.72 20.49
N PHE A 26 -11.72 13.53 20.35
CA PHE A 26 -10.95 12.29 20.26
C PHE A 26 -10.10 12.24 18.98
N ALA A 27 -10.63 12.71 17.84
CA ALA A 27 -9.88 12.82 16.59
C ALA A 27 -8.71 13.80 16.72
N GLY A 28 -8.93 14.95 17.38
CA GLY A 28 -7.90 15.94 17.66
C GLY A 28 -6.77 15.38 18.52
N LEU A 29 -7.08 14.72 19.64
CA LEU A 29 -6.06 14.14 20.52
C LEU A 29 -5.27 13.03 19.82
N THR A 30 -5.96 12.15 19.11
CA THR A 30 -5.31 11.07 18.35
C THR A 30 -4.36 11.64 17.29
N MET A 31 -4.76 12.71 16.58
CA MET A 31 -3.90 13.35 15.59
C MET A 31 -2.70 14.07 16.21
N VAL A 32 -2.85 14.73 17.35
CA VAL A 32 -1.70 15.32 18.07
C VAL A 32 -0.69 14.23 18.44
N LEU A 33 -1.16 13.09 18.94
CA LEU A 33 -0.30 11.97 19.31
C LEU A 33 0.40 11.37 18.08
N LEU A 34 -0.33 11.15 16.98
CA LEU A 34 0.23 10.63 15.73
C LEU A 34 1.28 11.57 15.13
N ILE A 35 0.98 12.87 15.03
CA ILE A 35 1.91 13.86 14.49
C ILE A 35 3.11 14.04 15.43
N GLY A 36 2.90 13.93 16.75
CA GLY A 36 3.99 13.93 17.73
C GLY A 36 4.94 12.74 17.56
N LEU A 37 4.40 11.54 17.37
CA LEU A 37 5.16 10.31 17.16
C LEU A 37 5.90 10.32 15.81
N LEU A 38 5.27 10.87 14.78
CA LEU A 38 5.83 11.03 13.44
C LEU A 38 6.54 12.38 13.24
N ALA A 39 6.84 13.11 14.32
CA ALA A 39 7.39 14.46 14.20
C ALA A 39 8.70 14.47 13.41
N GLU A 40 9.59 13.50 13.64
CA GLU A 40 10.87 13.42 12.93
C GLU A 40 10.69 13.20 11.42
N THR A 41 9.77 12.31 11.02
CA THR A 41 9.49 12.07 9.59
C THR A 41 8.79 13.26 8.93
N ILE A 42 7.88 13.93 9.64
CA ILE A 42 7.19 15.13 9.15
C ILE A 42 8.15 16.32 9.02
N ILE A 43 9.09 16.48 9.97
CA ILE A 43 10.13 17.51 9.91
C ILE A 43 11.05 17.29 8.69
N LEU A 44 11.44 16.04 8.43
CA LEU A 44 12.22 15.67 7.24
C LEU A 44 11.43 15.96 5.95
N ALA A 45 10.13 15.66 5.94
CA ALA A 45 9.24 15.89 4.81
C ALA A 45 9.05 17.37 4.43
N TRP A 46 9.03 18.28 5.41
CA TRP A 46 8.68 19.68 5.17
C TRP A 46 9.82 20.57 4.68
N GLY A 47 11.02 20.03 4.53
CA GLY A 47 12.16 20.70 3.92
C GLY A 47 12.66 21.92 4.73
N ASN A 48 13.91 22.30 4.49
CA ASN A 48 14.54 23.42 5.19
C ASN A 48 14.48 24.74 4.40
N GLN A 49 13.42 24.99 3.61
CA GLN A 49 13.33 26.21 2.79
C GLN A 49 11.94 26.86 2.81
N GLY A 50 11.93 28.20 2.87
CA GLY A 50 10.72 29.04 2.76
C GLY A 50 9.73 28.88 3.92
N LEU A 51 8.44 28.82 3.60
CA LEU A 51 7.34 28.68 4.57
C LEU A 51 7.46 27.41 5.44
N GLY A 52 8.08 26.34 4.93
CA GLY A 52 8.31 25.10 5.69
C GLY A 52 9.17 25.31 6.94
N LEU A 53 10.17 26.20 6.88
CA LEU A 53 11.00 26.56 8.05
C LEU A 53 10.21 27.34 9.10
N ALA A 54 9.37 28.29 8.65
CA ALA A 54 8.57 29.11 9.54
C ALA A 54 7.58 28.25 10.33
N ILE A 55 6.86 27.35 9.64
CA ILE A 55 5.90 26.47 10.29
C ILE A 55 6.62 25.43 11.16
N ARG A 56 7.77 24.90 10.73
CA ARG A 56 8.60 23.99 11.54
C ARG A 56 8.95 24.58 12.89
N ARG A 57 9.38 25.85 12.94
CA ARG A 57 9.77 26.52 14.20
C ARG A 57 8.61 26.69 15.16
N VAL A 58 7.39 26.90 14.66
CA VAL A 58 6.20 27.10 15.49
C VAL A 58 5.63 25.77 15.97
N VAL A 59 5.55 24.78 15.07
CA VAL A 59 4.83 23.52 15.33
C VAL A 59 5.73 22.45 15.97
N PHE A 60 7.02 22.41 15.65
CA PHE A 60 7.93 21.35 16.07
C PHE A 60 9.07 21.86 16.96
N ALA A 61 9.31 21.16 18.06
CA ALA A 61 10.45 21.35 18.97
C ALA A 61 11.59 20.35 18.64
N ARG A 62 12.71 20.39 19.40
CA ARG A 62 13.88 19.51 19.16
C ARG A 62 13.58 18.01 19.30
N ARG A 63 12.51 17.60 20.00
CA ARG A 63 12.13 16.20 20.27
C ARG A 63 10.61 15.99 20.19
N GLY A 64 9.95 16.52 19.15
CA GLY A 64 8.51 16.30 18.92
C GLY A 64 7.73 17.59 18.70
N LEU A 65 6.43 17.56 19.01
CA LEU A 65 5.54 18.71 18.88
C LEU A 65 5.79 19.75 19.98
N SER A 66 5.77 21.04 19.62
CA SER A 66 5.75 22.11 20.62
C SER A 66 4.37 22.15 21.30
N ILE A 67 4.28 22.69 22.52
CA ILE A 67 2.98 22.81 23.24
C ILE A 67 2.00 23.65 22.42
N LEU A 68 2.48 24.73 21.79
CA LEU A 68 1.69 25.57 20.88
C LEU A 68 1.29 24.82 19.61
N GLY A 69 2.20 24.03 19.03
CA GLY A 69 1.94 23.18 17.87
C GLY A 69 0.88 22.12 18.16
N ALA A 70 0.95 21.47 19.31
CA ALA A 70 -0.05 20.51 19.77
C ALA A 70 -1.43 21.14 19.94
N ALA A 71 -1.51 22.32 20.57
CA ALA A 71 -2.76 23.05 20.72
C ALA A 71 -3.35 23.46 19.35
N LEU A 72 -2.52 23.94 18.43
CA LEU A 72 -2.95 24.32 17.08
C LEU A 72 -3.45 23.12 16.27
N VAL A 73 -2.69 22.03 16.26
CA VAL A 73 -3.10 20.78 15.59
C VAL A 73 -4.41 20.27 16.16
N PHE A 74 -4.54 20.25 17.49
CA PHE A 74 -5.77 19.83 18.15
C PHE A 74 -6.98 20.67 17.72
N LEU A 75 -6.85 22.01 17.78
CA LEU A 75 -7.93 22.92 17.42
C LEU A 75 -8.32 22.82 15.94
N ILE A 76 -7.33 22.72 15.04
CA ILE A 76 -7.57 22.57 13.61
C ILE A 76 -8.29 21.25 13.32
N VAL A 77 -7.77 20.12 13.83
CA VAL A 77 -8.32 18.80 13.56
C VAL A 77 -9.70 18.64 14.19
N ALA A 78 -9.87 19.02 15.46
CA ALA A 78 -11.16 18.97 16.13
C ALA A 78 -12.18 19.92 15.46
N GLY A 79 -11.74 21.13 15.06
CA GLY A 79 -12.59 22.08 14.33
C GLY A 79 -13.05 21.54 12.98
N LEU A 80 -12.12 21.03 12.16
CA LEU A 80 -12.43 20.42 10.86
C LEU A 80 -13.33 19.19 11.00
N ASN A 81 -13.10 18.34 12.00
CA ASN A 81 -13.90 17.15 12.23
C ASN A 81 -15.32 17.49 12.68
N ALA A 82 -15.48 18.46 13.59
CA ALA A 82 -16.79 18.98 13.99
C ALA A 82 -17.55 19.61 12.82
N TRP A 83 -16.84 20.42 12.02
CA TRP A 83 -17.40 21.07 10.84
C TRP A 83 -17.85 20.05 9.78
N TRP A 84 -16.98 19.09 9.45
CA TRP A 84 -17.28 18.03 8.49
C TRP A 84 -18.37 17.08 8.97
N GLY A 85 -18.45 16.79 10.27
CA GLY A 85 -19.52 15.97 10.86
C GLY A 85 -20.91 16.59 10.69
N SER A 86 -21.01 17.91 10.76
CA SER A 86 -22.30 18.62 10.56
C SER A 86 -22.66 18.80 9.08
N ARG A 87 -21.70 19.16 8.23
CA ARG A 87 -21.94 19.42 6.80
C ARG A 87 -21.94 18.16 5.95
N GLY A 88 -21.17 17.14 6.32
CA GLY A 88 -21.08 15.87 5.58
C GLY A 88 -22.42 15.14 5.52
N GLU A 89 -23.16 15.09 6.62
CA GLU A 89 -24.51 14.52 6.66
C GLU A 89 -25.50 15.33 5.83
N GLN A 90 -25.40 16.66 5.85
CA GLN A 90 -26.25 17.53 5.00
C GLN A 90 -25.93 17.36 3.52
N ILE A 91 -24.65 17.23 3.14
CA ILE A 91 -24.21 17.01 1.76
C ILE A 91 -24.67 15.63 1.29
N LYS A 92 -24.51 14.57 2.09
CA LYS A 92 -25.02 13.22 1.76
C LYS A 92 -26.54 13.22 1.59
N GLY A 93 -27.28 13.88 2.48
CA GLY A 93 -28.73 14.02 2.38
C GLY A 93 -29.15 14.75 1.11
N ARG A 94 -28.46 15.85 0.75
CA ARG A 94 -28.72 16.58 -0.50
C ARG A 94 -28.40 15.75 -1.74
N VAL A 95 -27.28 15.04 -1.76
CA VAL A 95 -26.90 14.18 -2.90
C VAL A 95 -27.88 13.03 -3.08
N ASN A 96 -28.31 12.38 -1.98
CA ASN A 96 -29.29 11.30 -2.04
C ASN A 96 -30.70 11.78 -2.43
N ALA A 97 -31.03 13.05 -2.20
CA ALA A 97 -32.28 13.66 -2.63
C ALA A 97 -32.30 14.07 -4.12
N LEU A 98 -31.15 14.02 -4.82
CA LEU A 98 -31.10 14.34 -6.25
C LEU A 98 -31.70 13.21 -7.12
N PRO A 99 -32.23 13.53 -8.31
CA PRO A 99 -32.63 12.52 -9.30
C PRO A 99 -31.47 11.57 -9.67
N PRO A 100 -31.75 10.30 -10.01
CA PRO A 100 -30.71 9.27 -10.24
C PRO A 100 -29.70 9.62 -11.33
N GLY A 101 -30.09 10.37 -12.37
CA GLY A 101 -29.17 10.87 -13.39
C GLY A 101 -28.15 11.88 -12.85
N GLN A 102 -28.57 12.75 -11.93
CA GLN A 102 -27.71 13.75 -11.32
C GLN A 102 -26.80 13.14 -10.23
N GLN A 103 -27.29 12.13 -9.51
CA GLN A 103 -26.46 11.32 -8.59
C GLN A 103 -25.30 10.64 -9.32
N ARG A 104 -25.55 10.10 -10.53
CA ARG A 104 -24.51 9.52 -11.38
C ARG A 104 -23.45 10.57 -11.73
N ASN A 105 -23.84 11.76 -12.16
CA ASN A 105 -22.89 12.83 -12.51
C ASN A 105 -22.05 13.29 -11.30
N VAL A 106 -22.66 13.41 -10.11
CA VAL A 106 -21.91 13.73 -8.88
C VAL A 106 -20.92 12.63 -8.53
N ARG A 107 -21.29 11.36 -8.69
CA ARG A 107 -20.38 10.22 -8.47
C ARG A 107 -19.21 10.23 -9.46
N TRP A 108 -19.47 10.40 -10.75
CA TRP A 108 -18.41 10.49 -11.76
C TRP A 108 -17.54 11.74 -11.56
N GLY A 109 -18.12 12.88 -11.18
CA GLY A 109 -17.38 14.08 -10.81
C GLY A 109 -16.47 13.85 -9.60
N GLY A 110 -16.94 13.13 -8.59
CA GLY A 110 -16.14 12.73 -7.43
C GLY A 110 -14.99 11.79 -7.79
N ILE A 111 -15.22 10.80 -8.65
CA ILE A 111 -14.18 9.89 -9.15
C ILE A 111 -13.15 10.68 -9.97
N ALA A 112 -13.60 11.55 -10.89
CA ALA A 112 -12.72 12.38 -11.70
C ALA A 112 -11.86 13.32 -10.84
N LEU A 113 -12.45 13.92 -9.81
CA LEU A 113 -11.71 14.73 -8.83
C LEU A 113 -10.68 13.89 -8.08
N GLY A 114 -11.03 12.67 -7.66
CA GLY A 114 -10.08 11.75 -7.02
C GLY A 114 -8.89 11.38 -7.92
N ILE A 115 -9.15 11.09 -9.19
CA ILE A 115 -8.10 10.82 -10.19
C ILE A 115 -7.24 12.06 -10.41
N LEU A 116 -7.84 13.24 -10.52
CA LEU A 116 -7.13 14.50 -10.67
C LEU A 116 -6.20 14.74 -9.47
N VAL A 117 -6.69 14.54 -8.25
CA VAL A 117 -5.89 14.66 -7.03
C VAL A 117 -4.72 13.67 -7.04
N MET A 118 -4.94 12.42 -7.43
CA MET A 118 -3.85 11.43 -7.57
C MET A 118 -2.81 11.87 -8.62
N LEU A 119 -3.25 12.38 -9.76
CA LEU A 119 -2.32 12.82 -10.82
C LEU A 119 -1.47 14.02 -10.39
N PHE A 120 -2.04 14.97 -9.65
CA PHE A 120 -1.32 16.15 -9.16
C PHE A 120 -0.61 15.94 -7.82
N LEU A 121 -0.78 14.77 -7.21
CA LEU A 121 -0.22 14.43 -5.91
C LEU A 121 1.31 14.61 -5.81
N PRO A 122 2.13 14.14 -6.78
CA PRO A 122 3.59 14.30 -6.68
C PRO A 122 4.05 15.75 -6.87
N VAL A 123 3.23 16.61 -7.48
CA VAL A 123 3.54 18.05 -7.62
C VAL A 123 3.20 18.80 -6.33
N LEU A 124 2.14 18.39 -5.66
CA LEU A 124 1.74 18.91 -4.35
C LEU A 124 2.70 18.50 -3.24
N LEU A 125 3.30 17.32 -3.39
CA LEU A 125 4.18 16.71 -2.40
C LEU A 125 5.64 16.93 -2.76
N ARG A 126 6.46 17.25 -1.76
CA ARG A 126 7.90 17.39 -1.93
C ARG A 126 8.55 16.04 -2.18
N THR A 127 9.74 16.03 -2.80
CA THR A 127 10.51 14.83 -3.19
C THR A 127 10.52 13.70 -2.14
N TYR A 128 10.76 14.02 -0.86
CA TYR A 128 10.77 13.03 0.22
C TYR A 128 9.40 12.35 0.41
N LEU A 129 8.30 13.13 0.43
CA LEU A 129 6.96 12.56 0.57
C LEU A 129 6.56 11.75 -0.65
N THR A 130 7.03 12.14 -1.83
CA THR A 130 6.84 11.36 -3.06
C THR A 130 7.53 9.99 -2.96
N GLU A 131 8.77 9.91 -2.46
CA GLU A 131 9.45 8.61 -2.22
C GLU A 131 8.73 7.75 -1.18
N VAL A 132 8.19 8.36 -0.12
CA VAL A 132 7.38 7.62 0.86
C VAL A 132 6.12 7.06 0.21
N ILE A 133 5.46 7.84 -0.63
CA ILE A 133 4.27 7.38 -1.38
C ILE A 133 4.61 6.33 -2.41
N ASP A 134 5.77 6.40 -3.06
CA ASP A 134 6.24 5.37 -3.97
C ASP A 134 6.35 4.02 -3.23
N ASN A 135 6.97 4.00 -2.05
CA ASN A 135 7.02 2.80 -1.21
C ASN A 135 5.62 2.31 -0.81
N VAL A 136 4.73 3.22 -0.42
CA VAL A 136 3.32 2.87 -0.12
C VAL A 136 2.65 2.28 -1.36
N GLY A 137 2.89 2.81 -2.55
CA GLY A 137 2.34 2.30 -3.81
C GLY A 137 2.85 0.91 -4.17
N ILE A 138 4.12 0.60 -3.90
CA ILE A 138 4.66 -0.77 -4.01
C ILE A 138 3.91 -1.71 -3.05
N TYR A 139 3.68 -1.30 -1.80
CA TYR A 139 2.91 -2.11 -0.85
C TYR A 139 1.43 -2.24 -1.25
N ILE A 140 0.83 -1.23 -1.88
CA ILE A 140 -0.52 -1.33 -2.44
C ILE A 140 -0.54 -2.36 -3.57
N LEU A 141 0.44 -2.34 -4.48
CA LEU A 141 0.57 -3.35 -5.53
C LEU A 141 0.67 -4.76 -4.95
N MET A 142 1.53 -4.93 -3.94
CA MET A 142 1.66 -6.19 -3.20
C MET A 142 0.32 -6.61 -2.56
N GLY A 143 -0.38 -5.67 -1.92
CA GLY A 143 -1.68 -5.92 -1.31
C GLY A 143 -2.78 -6.27 -2.31
N LEU A 144 -2.77 -5.66 -3.51
CA LEU A 144 -3.69 -6.02 -4.60
C LEU A 144 -3.42 -7.45 -5.10
N GLY A 145 -2.15 -7.85 -5.21
CA GLY A 145 -1.76 -9.22 -5.51
C GLY A 145 -2.27 -10.20 -4.44
N LEU A 146 -2.04 -9.89 -3.17
CA LEU A 146 -2.53 -10.69 -2.04
C LEU A 146 -4.06 -10.78 -2.00
N ASN A 147 -4.76 -9.68 -2.33
CA ASN A 147 -6.22 -9.65 -2.38
C ASN A 147 -6.80 -10.55 -3.47
N ILE A 148 -6.05 -10.85 -4.54
CA ILE A 148 -6.50 -11.85 -5.51
C ILE A 148 -6.52 -13.23 -4.87
N VAL A 149 -5.46 -13.62 -4.15
CA VAL A 149 -5.35 -14.96 -3.54
C VAL A 149 -6.26 -15.10 -2.32
N VAL A 150 -6.05 -14.26 -1.30
CA VAL A 150 -6.79 -14.32 -0.04
C VAL A 150 -8.22 -13.80 -0.22
N GLY A 151 -8.38 -12.72 -0.98
CA GLY A 151 -9.67 -12.05 -1.12
C GLY A 151 -10.64 -12.76 -2.08
N LEU A 152 -10.17 -13.35 -3.18
CA LEU A 152 -11.05 -14.08 -4.10
C LEU A 152 -11.10 -15.57 -3.80
N ALA A 153 -9.95 -16.23 -3.65
CA ALA A 153 -9.89 -17.69 -3.46
C ALA A 153 -9.97 -18.15 -2.00
N GLY A 154 -9.79 -17.26 -1.03
CA GLY A 154 -9.88 -17.61 0.40
C GLY A 154 -8.70 -18.41 0.93
N LEU A 155 -7.65 -18.55 0.13
CA LEU A 155 -6.46 -19.32 0.48
C LEU A 155 -5.53 -18.46 1.34
N LEU A 156 -5.07 -19.01 2.47
CA LEU A 156 -4.12 -18.32 3.34
C LEU A 156 -2.71 -18.38 2.72
N ASP A 157 -2.26 -17.27 2.13
CA ASP A 157 -0.93 -17.11 1.57
C ASP A 157 -0.06 -16.22 2.46
N LEU A 158 0.80 -16.86 3.26
CA LEU A 158 1.79 -16.19 4.10
C LEU A 158 3.15 -16.01 3.39
N GLY A 159 3.31 -16.65 2.22
CA GLY A 159 4.54 -16.68 1.45
C GLY A 159 4.62 -15.67 0.33
N TYR A 160 3.57 -14.88 0.09
CA TYR A 160 3.45 -14.02 -1.09
C TYR A 160 4.65 -13.06 -1.32
N VAL A 161 5.33 -12.65 -0.24
CA VAL A 161 6.52 -11.79 -0.29
C VAL A 161 7.68 -12.46 -1.03
N ALA A 162 7.74 -13.80 -1.08
CA ALA A 162 8.74 -14.51 -1.87
C ALA A 162 8.60 -14.24 -3.37
N PHE A 163 7.37 -14.16 -3.91
CA PHE A 163 7.17 -13.84 -5.33
C PHE A 163 7.64 -12.42 -5.65
N PHE A 164 7.40 -11.49 -4.73
CA PHE A 164 7.93 -10.13 -4.82
C PHE A 164 9.46 -10.13 -4.80
N ALA A 165 10.08 -10.89 -3.88
CA ALA A 165 11.53 -11.01 -3.80
C ALA A 165 12.14 -11.59 -5.09
N ILE A 166 11.57 -12.68 -5.62
CA ILE A 166 12.05 -13.30 -6.87
C ILE A 166 12.00 -12.30 -8.02
N GLY A 167 10.88 -11.59 -8.21
CA GLY A 167 10.76 -10.57 -9.24
C GLY A 167 11.78 -9.43 -9.05
N ALA A 168 11.95 -8.95 -7.81
CA ALA A 168 12.89 -7.87 -7.50
C ALA A 168 14.36 -8.27 -7.73
N TYR A 169 14.77 -9.47 -7.32
CA TYR A 169 16.12 -9.98 -7.55
C TYR A 169 16.40 -10.22 -9.03
N VAL A 170 15.46 -10.82 -9.77
CA VAL A 170 15.62 -11.02 -11.23
C VAL A 170 15.72 -9.67 -11.93
N MET A 171 14.89 -8.68 -11.58
CA MET A 171 15.03 -7.32 -12.10
C MET A 171 16.39 -6.71 -11.75
N GLY A 172 16.82 -6.84 -10.50
CA GLY A 172 18.11 -6.30 -10.03
C GLY A 172 19.29 -6.88 -10.79
N VAL A 173 19.38 -8.21 -10.90
CA VAL A 173 20.49 -8.93 -11.57
C VAL A 173 20.51 -8.63 -13.08
N LEU A 174 19.34 -8.53 -13.73
CA LEU A 174 19.29 -8.28 -15.18
C LEU A 174 19.61 -6.83 -15.56
N THR A 175 19.28 -5.87 -14.68
CA THR A 175 19.42 -4.44 -14.98
C THR A 175 20.66 -3.79 -14.36
N SER A 176 21.22 -4.35 -13.29
CA SER A 176 22.38 -3.79 -12.59
C SER A 176 23.59 -3.67 -13.53
N TYR A 177 24.37 -2.59 -13.32
CA TYR A 177 25.67 -2.38 -13.95
C TYR A 177 26.85 -2.80 -13.05
N GLY A 178 26.57 -3.35 -11.86
CA GLY A 178 27.60 -3.86 -10.95
C GLY A 178 28.17 -5.21 -11.39
N GLU A 179 29.08 -5.76 -10.58
CA GLU A 179 29.76 -7.05 -10.86
C GLU A 179 28.79 -8.24 -10.97
N LEU A 180 27.63 -8.15 -10.32
CA LEU A 180 26.55 -9.15 -10.36
C LEU A 180 25.61 -8.97 -11.55
N GLY A 181 25.74 -7.89 -12.31
CA GLY A 181 24.88 -7.56 -13.44
C GLY A 181 25.19 -8.43 -14.65
N ILE A 182 24.31 -9.38 -14.98
CA ILE A 182 24.56 -10.34 -16.07
C ILE A 182 24.37 -9.69 -17.44
N ALA A 183 23.54 -8.65 -17.55
CA ALA A 183 23.04 -8.25 -18.86
C ALA A 183 22.82 -6.75 -19.10
N GLY A 184 22.96 -5.87 -18.09
CA GLY A 184 22.76 -4.42 -18.24
C GLY A 184 21.48 -4.04 -19.01
N MET A 185 20.47 -4.91 -18.96
CA MET A 185 19.31 -4.86 -19.83
C MET A 185 18.48 -3.63 -19.51
N SER A 186 17.81 -3.10 -20.53
CA SER A 186 16.80 -2.07 -20.28
C SER A 186 15.71 -2.61 -19.35
N PHE A 187 15.21 -1.76 -18.46
CA PHE A 187 14.12 -2.08 -17.53
C PHE A 187 12.93 -2.78 -18.23
N TRP A 188 12.54 -2.28 -19.41
CA TRP A 188 11.41 -2.81 -20.17
C TRP A 188 11.65 -4.19 -20.76
N ALA A 189 12.90 -4.53 -21.09
CA ALA A 189 13.26 -5.88 -21.55
C ALA A 189 13.35 -6.86 -20.37
N ALA A 190 13.85 -6.41 -19.22
CA ALA A 190 13.94 -7.22 -18.01
C ALA A 190 12.56 -7.50 -17.39
N LEU A 191 11.60 -6.58 -17.51
CA LEU A 191 10.29 -6.67 -16.87
C LEU A 191 9.51 -7.96 -17.24
N PRO A 192 9.32 -8.34 -18.53
CA PRO A 192 8.68 -9.61 -18.87
C PRO A 192 9.43 -10.85 -18.34
N ILE A 193 10.76 -10.79 -18.28
CA ILE A 193 11.58 -11.90 -17.77
C ILE A 193 11.37 -12.06 -16.26
N ALA A 194 11.35 -10.96 -15.51
CA ALA A 194 11.06 -10.98 -14.08
C ALA A 194 9.64 -11.47 -13.77
N VAL A 195 8.64 -11.02 -14.55
CA VAL A 195 7.27 -11.55 -14.46
C VAL A 195 7.25 -13.04 -14.77
N GLY A 196 7.93 -13.47 -15.83
CA GLY A 196 8.06 -14.89 -16.20
C GLY A 196 8.69 -15.72 -15.10
N ALA A 197 9.77 -15.24 -14.47
CA ALA A 197 10.43 -15.92 -13.36
C ALA A 197 9.50 -16.06 -12.14
N ALA A 198 8.75 -15.00 -11.79
CA ALA A 198 7.76 -15.04 -10.72
C ALA A 198 6.63 -16.03 -11.03
N VAL A 199 6.14 -16.08 -12.28
CA VAL A 199 5.13 -17.04 -12.73
C VAL A 199 5.66 -18.47 -12.63
N VAL A 200 6.89 -18.72 -13.09
CA VAL A 200 7.52 -20.06 -13.02
C VAL A 200 7.66 -20.49 -11.57
N ALA A 201 8.13 -19.61 -10.68
CA ALA A 201 8.19 -19.90 -9.25
C ALA A 201 6.80 -20.19 -8.65
N GLY A 202 5.79 -19.40 -9.06
CA GLY A 202 4.39 -19.61 -8.69
C GLY A 202 3.84 -20.96 -9.15
N VAL A 203 4.17 -21.41 -10.36
CA VAL A 203 3.76 -22.73 -10.88
C VAL A 203 4.48 -23.86 -10.13
N ILE A 204 5.78 -23.73 -9.89
CA ILE A 204 6.58 -24.71 -9.14
C ILE A 204 6.01 -24.90 -7.73
N LEU A 205 5.62 -23.80 -7.06
CA LEU A 205 4.97 -23.87 -5.75
C LEU A 205 3.51 -24.34 -5.86
N GLY A 206 2.78 -23.87 -6.86
CA GLY A 206 1.34 -24.11 -7.00
C GLY A 206 1.03 -25.59 -7.20
N ILE A 207 1.80 -26.31 -8.04
CA ILE A 207 1.56 -27.74 -8.33
C ILE A 207 1.46 -28.60 -7.06
N PRO A 208 2.41 -28.57 -6.10
CA PRO A 208 2.28 -29.33 -4.86
C PRO A 208 1.22 -28.75 -3.92
N VAL A 209 1.03 -27.43 -3.92
CA VAL A 209 0.09 -26.71 -3.03
C VAL A 209 -1.38 -26.95 -3.37
N LEU A 210 -1.73 -27.17 -4.64
CA LEU A 210 -3.11 -27.45 -5.06
C LEU A 210 -3.75 -28.67 -4.39
N ARG A 211 -2.95 -29.54 -3.76
CA ARG A 211 -3.43 -30.71 -3.01
C ARG A 211 -3.60 -30.46 -1.52
N MET A 212 -3.18 -29.31 -1.01
CA MET A 212 -3.18 -28.95 0.41
C MET A 212 -4.29 -27.94 0.71
N ARG A 213 -4.88 -28.04 1.90
CA ARG A 213 -6.04 -27.24 2.30
C ARG A 213 -5.84 -26.62 3.68
N GLY A 214 -6.53 -25.49 3.90
CA GLY A 214 -6.55 -24.78 5.19
C GLY A 214 -5.15 -24.50 5.73
N ASP A 215 -4.91 -24.93 6.97
CA ASP A 215 -3.67 -24.64 7.71
C ASP A 215 -2.43 -25.25 7.06
N TYR A 216 -2.55 -26.38 6.35
CA TYR A 216 -1.42 -26.99 5.64
C TYR A 216 -0.93 -26.11 4.49
N LEU A 217 -1.85 -25.42 3.81
CA LEU A 217 -1.52 -24.47 2.74
C LEU A 217 -0.71 -23.30 3.32
N ALA A 218 -1.15 -22.79 4.48
CA ALA A 218 -0.49 -21.69 5.17
C ALA A 218 0.94 -22.04 5.63
N ILE A 219 1.12 -23.25 6.16
CA ILE A 219 2.45 -23.75 6.58
C ILE A 219 3.39 -23.82 5.38
N VAL A 220 2.93 -24.34 4.23
CA VAL A 220 3.79 -24.48 3.04
C VAL A 220 4.11 -23.13 2.41
N THR A 221 3.15 -22.20 2.33
CA THR A 221 3.43 -20.85 1.81
C THR A 221 4.41 -20.10 2.72
N MET A 222 4.25 -20.18 4.04
CA MET A 222 5.21 -19.63 4.99
C MET A 222 6.60 -20.27 4.80
N GLY A 223 6.67 -21.59 4.69
CA GLY A 223 7.92 -22.31 4.45
C GLY A 223 8.61 -21.89 3.16
N PHE A 224 7.86 -21.72 2.07
CA PHE A 224 8.40 -21.18 0.82
C PHE A 224 8.95 -19.76 0.97
N GLY A 225 8.20 -18.89 1.66
CA GLY A 225 8.63 -17.55 2.02
C GLY A 225 10.00 -17.55 2.71
N GLU A 226 10.14 -18.43 3.69
CA GLU A 226 11.35 -18.58 4.49
C GLU A 226 12.51 -19.19 3.69
N ILE A 227 12.25 -20.18 2.83
CA ILE A 227 13.26 -20.76 1.93
C ILE A 227 13.83 -19.68 1.02
N ILE A 228 12.99 -18.86 0.39
CA ILE A 228 13.45 -17.77 -0.48
C ILE A 228 14.23 -16.73 0.31
N ARG A 229 13.81 -16.40 1.54
CA ARG A 229 14.56 -15.49 2.42
C ARG A 229 15.95 -16.02 2.76
N ILE A 230 16.05 -17.30 3.13
CA ILE A 230 17.34 -17.94 3.47
C ILE A 230 18.23 -17.99 2.22
N LEU A 231 17.70 -18.39 1.08
CA LEU A 231 18.45 -18.43 -0.18
C LEU A 231 18.94 -17.04 -0.60
N ALA A 232 18.11 -16.00 -0.41
CA ALA A 232 18.47 -14.63 -0.74
C ALA A 232 19.68 -14.12 0.05
N ILE A 233 19.81 -14.54 1.31
CA ILE A 233 20.87 -14.08 2.23
C ILE A 233 22.07 -15.04 2.24
N SER A 234 21.92 -16.24 1.67
CA SER A 234 22.94 -17.30 1.70
C SER A 234 24.20 -16.94 0.90
N ASP A 235 25.35 -17.28 1.47
CA ASP A 235 26.65 -17.17 0.80
C ASP A 235 26.76 -18.05 -0.45
N TRP A 236 25.98 -19.14 -0.52
CA TRP A 236 25.95 -20.02 -1.69
C TRP A 236 25.42 -19.31 -2.93
N LEU A 237 24.42 -18.43 -2.77
CA LEU A 237 23.84 -17.67 -3.86
C LEU A 237 24.42 -16.26 -3.98
N ALA A 238 25.31 -15.86 -3.06
CA ALA A 238 25.97 -14.56 -3.08
C ALA A 238 26.66 -14.21 -4.40
N PRO A 239 27.34 -15.14 -5.11
CA PRO A 239 27.94 -14.84 -6.41
C PRO A 239 26.93 -14.49 -7.51
N ALA A 240 25.64 -14.83 -7.34
CA ALA A 240 24.60 -14.58 -8.33
C ALA A 240 23.68 -13.42 -7.95
N ILE A 241 23.39 -13.23 -6.66
CA ILE A 241 22.38 -12.27 -6.18
C ILE A 241 22.89 -11.32 -5.07
N GLY A 242 24.16 -11.41 -4.69
CA GLY A 242 24.80 -10.54 -3.70
C GLY A 242 24.61 -10.95 -2.23
N GLY A 243 23.83 -12.00 -1.95
CA GLY A 243 23.65 -12.54 -0.61
C GLY A 243 23.05 -11.49 0.34
N ALA A 244 23.58 -11.39 1.56
CA ALA A 244 23.13 -10.41 2.55
C ALA A 244 23.23 -8.94 2.09
N GLN A 245 24.11 -8.61 1.14
CA GLN A 245 24.26 -7.24 0.61
C GLN A 245 23.23 -6.92 -0.48
N GLY A 246 22.66 -7.94 -1.12
CA GLY A 246 21.76 -7.81 -2.26
C GLY A 246 22.45 -7.25 -3.51
N VAL A 247 21.63 -6.88 -4.51
CA VAL A 247 22.11 -6.35 -5.78
C VAL A 247 22.24 -4.82 -5.72
N LEU A 248 23.45 -4.31 -5.93
CA LEU A 248 23.76 -2.88 -5.93
C LEU A 248 23.76 -2.32 -7.35
N LEU A 249 23.90 -0.99 -7.48
CA LEU A 249 24.06 -0.28 -8.77
C LEU A 249 22.94 -0.55 -9.79
N ILE A 250 21.71 -0.68 -9.31
CA ILE A 250 20.52 -0.81 -10.16
C ILE A 250 20.22 0.55 -10.79
N PRO A 251 20.21 0.67 -12.13
CA PRO A 251 19.92 1.92 -12.80
C PRO A 251 18.47 2.35 -12.58
N LYS A 252 18.26 3.66 -12.52
CA LYS A 252 16.91 4.23 -12.53
C LYS A 252 16.26 3.97 -13.89
N ILE A 253 14.96 3.73 -13.87
CA ILE A 253 14.18 3.22 -15.01
C ILE A 253 14.23 4.22 -16.18
N PRO A 254 14.71 3.86 -17.37
CA PRO A 254 14.66 4.74 -18.53
C PRO A 254 13.26 4.74 -19.18
N VAL A 255 12.79 5.91 -19.67
CA VAL A 255 11.56 5.98 -20.48
C VAL A 255 11.90 5.66 -21.92
N VAL A 256 11.03 4.91 -22.59
CA VAL A 256 11.13 4.66 -24.04
C VAL A 256 11.21 5.99 -24.79
N GLY A 257 12.31 6.24 -25.51
CA GLY A 257 12.45 7.36 -26.45
C GLY A 257 12.96 8.69 -25.88
N LEU A 258 13.35 8.77 -24.60
CA LEU A 258 14.00 9.96 -24.04
C LEU A 258 15.33 9.57 -23.41
N GLU A 259 16.43 9.97 -24.05
CA GLU A 259 17.78 9.86 -23.49
C GLU A 259 17.89 10.78 -22.26
N GLY A 260 17.76 10.18 -21.09
CA GLY A 260 17.62 10.87 -19.81
C GLY A 260 16.60 10.13 -18.96
N GLY A 261 17.04 9.05 -18.31
CA GLY A 261 16.20 8.15 -17.53
C GLY A 261 15.39 8.85 -16.44
N LEU A 262 14.48 8.12 -15.78
CA LEU A 262 13.63 8.64 -14.71
C LEU A 262 14.48 8.97 -13.46
N VAL A 263 15.15 10.13 -13.46
CA VAL A 263 16.03 10.50 -12.32
C VAL A 263 15.21 10.95 -11.10
N SER A 264 13.94 11.33 -11.28
CA SER A 264 13.08 11.95 -10.25
C SER A 264 12.00 11.01 -9.67
N PRO A 265 11.83 10.94 -8.33
CA PRO A 265 10.76 10.17 -7.66
C PRO A 265 9.36 10.44 -8.22
N GLU A 266 9.06 11.68 -8.59
CA GLU A 266 7.77 12.08 -9.17
C GLU A 266 7.37 11.28 -10.41
N ARG A 267 8.34 10.80 -11.20
CA ARG A 267 8.04 10.02 -12.39
C ARG A 267 7.88 8.54 -12.10
N LEU A 268 8.60 8.04 -11.09
CA LEU A 268 8.45 6.67 -10.59
C LEU A 268 7.05 6.50 -9.99
N TYR A 269 6.54 7.53 -9.30
CA TYR A 269 5.15 7.60 -8.85
C TYR A 269 4.14 7.29 -9.95
N TYR A 270 4.24 7.91 -11.13
CA TYR A 270 3.28 7.65 -12.21
C TYR A 270 3.36 6.22 -12.75
N MET A 271 4.54 5.61 -12.74
CA MET A 271 4.71 4.22 -13.15
C MET A 271 4.09 3.26 -12.13
N ILE A 272 4.31 3.51 -10.84
CA ILE A 272 3.66 2.75 -9.76
C ILE A 272 2.15 2.93 -9.83
N LEU A 273 1.66 4.17 -9.99
CA LEU A 273 0.24 4.47 -10.12
C LEU A 273 -0.38 3.72 -11.31
N ALA A 274 0.28 3.74 -12.47
CA ALA A 274 -0.15 2.97 -13.63
C ALA A 274 -0.19 1.46 -13.32
N GLY A 275 0.83 0.94 -12.63
CA GLY A 275 0.84 -0.44 -12.13
C GLY A 275 -0.33 -0.74 -11.20
N CYS A 276 -0.60 0.11 -10.20
CA CYS A 276 -1.72 -0.05 -9.27
C CYS A 276 -3.06 -0.05 -10.01
N LEU A 277 -3.25 0.87 -10.95
CA LEU A 277 -4.47 0.94 -11.77
C LEU A 277 -4.64 -0.31 -12.64
N LEU A 278 -3.56 -0.80 -13.24
CA LEU A 278 -3.57 -2.04 -14.02
C LEU A 278 -3.90 -3.25 -13.13
N ALA A 279 -3.23 -3.39 -11.98
CA ALA A 279 -3.49 -4.48 -11.04
C ALA A 279 -4.93 -4.43 -10.49
N PHE A 280 -5.42 -3.24 -10.18
CA PHE A 280 -6.81 -3.02 -9.77
C PHE A 280 -7.79 -3.40 -10.89
N PHE A 281 -7.54 -2.96 -12.12
CA PHE A 281 -8.37 -3.30 -13.29
C PHE A 281 -8.41 -4.82 -13.52
N VAL A 282 -7.25 -5.48 -13.46
CA VAL A 282 -7.16 -6.95 -13.57
C VAL A 282 -7.93 -7.62 -12.44
N SER A 283 -7.75 -7.20 -11.18
CA SER A 283 -8.45 -7.75 -10.03
C SER A 283 -9.97 -7.57 -10.15
N TRP A 284 -10.43 -6.39 -10.55
CA TRP A 284 -11.86 -6.12 -10.78
C TRP A 284 -12.42 -6.99 -11.90
N ARG A 285 -11.72 -7.07 -13.03
CA ARG A 285 -12.15 -7.89 -14.17
C ARG A 285 -12.18 -9.39 -13.85
N LEU A 286 -11.24 -9.84 -13.03
CA LEU A 286 -11.09 -11.23 -12.59
C LEU A 286 -12.22 -11.62 -11.62
N ARG A 287 -12.57 -10.75 -10.67
CA ARG A 287 -13.70 -10.94 -9.77
C ARG A 287 -15.01 -11.20 -10.52
N ASP A 288 -15.28 -10.45 -11.58
CA ASP A 288 -16.49 -10.58 -12.39
C ASP A 288 -16.41 -11.70 -13.45
N SER A 289 -15.24 -12.35 -13.59
CA SER A 289 -15.02 -13.46 -14.51
C SER A 289 -15.58 -14.79 -13.99
N ARG A 290 -15.62 -15.81 -14.86
CA ARG A 290 -16.05 -17.17 -14.46
C ARG A 290 -15.11 -17.77 -13.41
N LEU A 291 -13.79 -17.64 -13.62
CA LEU A 291 -12.77 -18.15 -12.70
C LEU A 291 -12.89 -17.50 -11.32
N GLY A 292 -12.97 -16.16 -11.27
CA GLY A 292 -13.12 -15.45 -9.99
C GLY A 292 -14.41 -15.83 -9.25
N ARG A 293 -15.52 -16.05 -9.96
CA ARG A 293 -16.76 -16.56 -9.32
C ARG A 293 -16.62 -17.98 -8.78
N GLN A 294 -15.87 -18.85 -9.45
CA GLN A 294 -15.63 -20.21 -8.95
C GLN A 294 -14.73 -20.19 -7.71
N TRP A 295 -13.68 -19.37 -7.69
CA TRP A 295 -12.83 -19.18 -6.51
C TRP A 295 -13.61 -18.61 -5.32
N MET A 296 -14.48 -17.62 -5.56
CA MET A 296 -15.34 -17.09 -4.51
C MET A 296 -16.34 -18.14 -3.99
N ALA A 297 -16.89 -19.00 -4.86
CA ALA A 297 -17.76 -20.09 -4.42
C ALA A 297 -17.00 -21.12 -3.56
N LEU A 298 -15.79 -21.48 -3.98
CA LEU A 298 -14.90 -22.40 -3.25
C LEU A 298 -14.57 -21.86 -1.86
N ARG A 299 -14.29 -20.56 -1.76
CA ARG A 299 -14.02 -19.88 -0.48
C ARG A 299 -15.17 -19.96 0.52
N GLU A 300 -16.42 -19.92 0.05
CA GLU A 300 -17.59 -19.93 0.92
C GLU A 300 -17.90 -21.34 1.44
N ASP A 301 -17.94 -22.34 0.54
CA ASP A 301 -18.14 -23.74 0.91
C ASP A 301 -17.63 -24.66 -0.22
N GLU A 302 -16.54 -25.38 0.05
CA GLU A 302 -15.89 -26.26 -0.91
C GLU A 302 -16.75 -27.46 -1.30
N ASP A 303 -17.47 -28.07 -0.34
CA ASP A 303 -18.29 -29.25 -0.54
C ASP A 303 -19.52 -28.91 -1.39
N VAL A 304 -20.13 -27.75 -1.13
CA VAL A 304 -21.25 -27.23 -1.95
C VAL A 304 -20.76 -26.86 -3.35
N ALA A 305 -19.58 -26.25 -3.48
CA ALA A 305 -19.01 -25.93 -4.78
C ALA A 305 -18.76 -27.19 -5.63
N GLU A 306 -18.25 -28.26 -5.01
CA GLU A 306 -18.04 -29.55 -5.67
C GLU A 306 -19.38 -30.20 -6.08
N ALA A 307 -20.39 -30.18 -5.20
CA ALA A 307 -21.74 -30.67 -5.51
C ALA A 307 -22.41 -29.90 -6.66
N MET A 308 -22.06 -28.62 -6.85
CA MET A 308 -22.51 -27.78 -7.97
C MET A 308 -21.69 -28.00 -9.26
N GLY A 309 -20.78 -28.98 -9.29
CA GLY A 309 -20.02 -29.40 -10.46
C GLY A 309 -18.75 -28.57 -10.73
N ILE A 310 -18.27 -27.80 -9.76
CA ILE A 310 -16.99 -27.08 -9.87
C ILE A 310 -15.86 -28.06 -9.59
N ASN A 311 -14.98 -28.28 -10.57
CA ASN A 311 -13.84 -29.18 -10.40
C ASN A 311 -12.74 -28.49 -9.57
N LEU A 312 -12.57 -28.93 -8.33
CA LEU A 312 -11.61 -28.39 -7.37
C LEU A 312 -10.14 -28.44 -7.81
N THR A 313 -9.79 -29.31 -8.76
CA THR A 313 -8.41 -29.53 -9.22
C THR A 313 -8.07 -28.82 -10.53
N LYS A 314 -9.08 -28.31 -11.25
CA LYS A 314 -8.93 -27.69 -12.59
C LYS A 314 -9.23 -26.19 -12.60
N VAL A 315 -9.60 -25.62 -11.46
CA VAL A 315 -10.01 -24.22 -11.28
C VAL A 315 -8.97 -23.48 -10.45
#